data_AF-A0A653DA58-F1
#
_entry.id   AF-A0A653DA58-F1
#
_cell.length_a   1.000
_cell.length_b   1.000
_cell.length_c   1.000
_cell.angle_alpha   90.00
_cell.angle_beta   90.00
_cell.angle_gamma   90.00
#
_symmetry.space_group_name_H-M   'P 1'
#
loop_
_entity.id
_entity.type
_entity.pdbx_description
1 polymer ?
#
loop_
_entity_poly.entity_id
_entity_poly.type
_entity_poly.pdbx_seq_one_letter_code
_entity_poly.pdbx_strand_id
1 'polypeptide(L)'
;MDPSAGLVDSCPNNLEGFSGYMFLTLINTLMGAKCSLGSPNQYPEDFGPKIEDGDFFDFIVVGAGSGGSVVANKLSENKDWKVLVLEAGGYPSATSDTPALLFSVIDSKEDWQFQAEYEEGSCLAFKNQRCKWPRGKFLGGRKHNTYNNNSHEG
;
A
#
# COMPACT_ATOMS: atom_id res chain seq x y z
N MET A 1 -4.65 -26.33 7.32
CA MET A 1 -5.86 -25.49 7.47
C MET A 1 -6.80 -25.89 6.36
N ASP A 2 -7.97 -26.39 6.72
CA ASP A 2 -8.99 -26.88 5.79
C ASP A 2 -9.56 -25.72 4.96
N PRO A 3 -9.42 -25.71 3.62
CA PRO A 3 -9.93 -24.63 2.77
C PRO A 3 -11.47 -24.61 2.66
N SER A 4 -12.19 -25.60 3.22
CA SER A 4 -13.66 -25.64 3.22
C SER A 4 -14.32 -24.87 4.37
N ALA A 5 -13.56 -24.43 5.37
CA ALA A 5 -14.10 -23.76 6.57
C ALA A 5 -14.49 -22.27 6.36
N GLY A 6 -14.31 -21.71 5.15
CA GLY A 6 -14.43 -20.26 4.90
C GLY A 6 -15.73 -19.76 4.26
N LEU A 7 -16.53 -20.63 3.64
CA LEU A 7 -17.83 -20.26 3.06
C LEU A 7 -18.92 -21.07 3.73
N VAL A 8 -19.60 -20.43 4.69
CA VAL A 8 -20.85 -20.95 5.25
C VAL A 8 -21.87 -21.00 4.11
N ASP A 9 -22.37 -22.19 3.78
CA ASP A 9 -23.42 -22.37 2.79
C ASP A 9 -24.67 -21.60 3.23
N SER A 10 -24.88 -20.44 2.62
CA SER A 10 -26.00 -19.56 2.93
C SER A 10 -27.29 -20.02 2.26
N CYS A 11 -27.23 -21.04 1.39
CA CYS A 11 -28.34 -21.52 0.57
C CYS A 11 -28.37 -23.06 0.51
N PRO A 12 -28.72 -23.75 1.62
CA PRO A 12 -28.79 -25.20 1.64
C PRO A 12 -29.72 -25.72 0.53
N ASN A 13 -29.26 -26.75 -0.20
CA ASN A 13 -29.90 -27.42 -1.35
C ASN A 13 -29.83 -26.71 -2.72
N ASN A 14 -29.37 -25.45 -2.83
CA ASN A 14 -29.26 -24.75 -4.14
C ASN A 14 -27.89 -24.89 -4.81
N LEU A 15 -26.87 -25.28 -4.05
CA LEU A 15 -25.51 -25.54 -4.56
C LEU A 15 -25.22 -27.03 -4.73
N GLU A 16 -26.24 -27.88 -4.68
CA GLU A 16 -26.11 -29.31 -4.94
C GLU A 16 -26.05 -29.58 -6.46
N GLY A 17 -25.01 -30.26 -6.92
CA GLY A 17 -24.80 -30.63 -8.32
C GLY A 17 -23.56 -30.02 -8.96
N PHE A 18 -23.31 -30.36 -10.23
CA PHE A 18 -22.10 -29.95 -10.96
C PHE A 18 -21.96 -28.43 -11.05
N SER A 19 -23.05 -27.69 -11.28
CA SER A 19 -23.05 -26.23 -11.33
C SER A 19 -22.64 -25.59 -10.01
N GLY A 20 -23.15 -26.09 -8.88
CA GLY A 20 -22.79 -25.62 -7.55
C GLY A 20 -21.34 -25.92 -7.19
N TYR A 21 -20.85 -27.11 -7.56
CA TYR A 21 -19.43 -27.45 -7.42
C TYR A 21 -18.51 -26.55 -8.25
N MET A 22 -18.86 -26.28 -9.51
CA MET A 22 -18.10 -25.37 -10.37
C MET A 22 -18.10 -23.94 -9.82
N PHE A 23 -19.22 -23.47 -9.30
CA PHE A 23 -19.33 -22.16 -8.66
C PHE A 23 -18.45 -22.04 -7.41
N LEU A 24 -18.52 -23.00 -6.49
CA LEU A 24 -17.67 -23.03 -5.30
C LEU A 24 -16.19 -23.18 -5.64
N THR A 25 -15.87 -24.00 -6.65
CA THR A 25 -14.49 -24.13 -7.15
C THR A 25 -13.98 -22.81 -7.71
N LEU A 26 -14.80 -22.07 -8.48
CA LEU A 26 -14.45 -20.75 -8.97
C LEU A 26 -14.22 -19.77 -7.82
N ILE A 27 -15.10 -19.73 -6.82
CA ILE A 27 -14.94 -18.87 -5.64
C ILE A 27 -13.65 -19.21 -4.90
N ASN A 28 -13.38 -20.49 -4.63
CA ASN A 28 -12.14 -20.92 -3.99
C ASN A 28 -10.91 -20.56 -4.80
N THR A 29 -10.99 -20.69 -6.13
CA THR A 29 -9.91 -20.29 -7.04
C THR A 29 -9.66 -18.79 -6.99
N LEU A 30 -10.71 -17.97 -7.03
CA LEU A 30 -10.61 -16.50 -6.92
C LEU A 30 -10.07 -16.08 -5.55
N MET A 31 -10.51 -16.73 -4.47
CA MET A 31 -10.00 -16.48 -3.12
C MET A 31 -8.52 -16.87 -2.98
N GLY A 32 -8.05 -17.89 -3.69
CA GLY A 32 -6.62 -18.23 -3.78
C GLY A 32 -5.84 -17.21 -4.63
N ALA A 33 -6.42 -16.78 -5.75
CA ALA A 33 -5.81 -15.81 -6.66
C ALA A 33 -5.71 -14.39 -6.08
N LYS A 34 -6.51 -14.04 -5.05
CA LYS A 34 -6.48 -12.71 -4.42
C LYS A 34 -5.08 -12.34 -3.90
N CYS A 35 -4.30 -13.31 -3.43
CA CYS A 35 -2.96 -13.08 -2.91
C CYS A 35 -1.97 -12.71 -4.03
N SER A 36 -2.28 -13.03 -5.28
CA SER A 36 -1.51 -12.66 -6.46
C SER A 36 -1.84 -11.28 -7.00
N LEU A 37 -2.88 -10.61 -6.49
CA LEU A 37 -3.21 -9.23 -6.89
C LEU A 37 -2.21 -8.22 -6.31
N GLY A 38 -1.62 -8.52 -5.17
CA GLY A 38 -0.47 -7.80 -4.63
C GLY A 38 0.82 -8.56 -4.94
N SER A 39 1.96 -7.90 -4.71
CA SER A 39 3.28 -8.53 -4.79
C SER A 39 3.83 -8.83 -3.39
N PRO A 40 3.29 -9.83 -2.64
CA PRO A 40 3.70 -10.09 -1.26
C PRO A 40 5.18 -10.48 -1.13
N ASN A 41 5.76 -11.10 -2.15
CA ASN A 41 7.17 -11.53 -2.15
C ASN A 41 8.14 -10.47 -2.70
N GLN A 42 7.66 -9.28 -3.06
CA GLN A 42 8.49 -8.20 -3.61
C GLN A 42 9.16 -7.35 -2.53
N TYR A 43 8.61 -7.38 -1.31
CA TYR A 43 9.08 -6.54 -0.21
C TYR A 43 9.86 -7.36 0.82
N PRO A 44 10.90 -6.78 1.45
CA PRO A 44 11.67 -7.48 2.48
C PRO A 44 10.78 -7.81 3.68
N GLU A 45 11.17 -8.80 4.48
CA GLU A 45 10.46 -9.09 5.74
C GLU A 45 10.50 -7.90 6.70
N ASP A 46 9.44 -7.75 7.50
CA ASP A 46 9.43 -6.76 8.57
C ASP A 46 10.41 -7.19 9.67
N PHE A 47 11.43 -6.37 9.89
CA PHE A 47 12.47 -6.63 10.88
C PHE A 47 12.09 -6.13 12.27
N GLY A 48 11.00 -5.37 12.43
CA GLY A 48 10.55 -4.81 13.70
C GLY A 48 10.46 -5.83 14.85
N PRO A 49 9.88 -7.02 14.66
CA PRO A 49 9.80 -8.05 15.71
C PRO A 49 11.15 -8.68 16.10
N LYS A 50 12.20 -8.47 15.30
CA LYS A 50 13.54 -9.03 15.52
C LYS A 50 14.49 -8.02 16.17
N ILE A 51 14.07 -6.77 16.33
CA ILE A 51 14.87 -5.71 16.95
C ILE A 51 14.70 -5.78 18.46
N GLU A 52 15.83 -5.80 19.18
CA GLU A 52 15.87 -5.83 20.64
C GLU A 52 16.37 -4.50 21.20
N ASP A 53 16.05 -4.22 22.47
CA ASP A 53 16.59 -3.05 23.15
C ASP A 53 18.11 -3.17 23.29
N GLY A 54 18.83 -2.13 22.88
CA GLY A 54 20.29 -2.14 22.79
C GLY A 54 20.86 -2.55 21.43
N ASP A 55 20.03 -2.79 20.41
CA ASP A 55 20.52 -2.93 19.04
C ASP A 55 21.17 -1.64 18.51
N PHE A 56 22.30 -1.81 17.82
CA PHE A 56 23.07 -0.71 17.27
C PHE A 56 23.00 -0.70 15.74
N PHE A 57 22.73 0.50 15.20
CA PHE A 57 22.71 0.81 13.78
C PHE A 57 23.60 2.02 13.53
N ASP A 58 24.33 2.01 12.42
CA ASP A 58 25.16 3.15 12.00
C ASP A 58 24.28 4.29 11.47
N PHE A 59 23.17 3.94 10.81
CA PHE A 59 22.22 4.91 10.27
C PHE A 59 20.78 4.47 10.51
N ILE A 60 19.93 5.44 10.85
CA ILE A 60 18.48 5.27 10.94
C ILE A 60 17.83 6.23 9.94
N VAL A 61 17.16 5.68 8.94
CA VAL A 61 16.40 6.42 7.93
C VAL A 61 14.93 6.40 8.32
N VAL A 62 14.36 7.57 8.58
CA VAL A 62 12.92 7.71 8.91
C VAL A 62 12.14 8.04 7.65
N GLY A 63 11.24 7.14 7.28
CA GLY A 63 10.40 7.18 6.08
C GLY A 63 11.06 6.49 4.90
N ALA A 64 10.41 5.45 4.37
CA ALA A 64 10.81 4.72 3.18
C ALA A 64 10.15 5.28 1.90
N GLY A 65 9.95 6.59 1.83
CA GLY A 65 9.45 7.27 0.63
C GLY A 65 10.47 7.28 -0.50
N SER A 66 10.21 8.07 -1.55
CA SER A 66 11.12 8.20 -2.71
C SER A 66 12.55 8.60 -2.33
N GLY A 67 12.71 9.58 -1.44
CA GLY A 67 14.03 10.02 -0.97
C GLY A 67 14.67 9.01 -0.01
N GLY A 68 13.94 8.59 1.03
CA GLY A 68 14.46 7.68 2.05
C GLY A 68 14.88 6.32 1.49
N SER A 69 14.14 5.78 0.51
CA SER A 69 14.51 4.54 -0.18
C SER A 69 15.83 4.67 -0.93
N VAL A 70 16.08 5.80 -1.60
CA VAL A 70 17.33 6.05 -2.34
C VAL A 70 18.51 6.21 -1.38
N VAL A 71 18.31 6.96 -0.29
CA VAL A 71 19.33 7.13 0.76
C VAL A 71 19.67 5.79 1.42
N ALA A 72 18.66 5.03 1.84
CA ALA A 72 18.86 3.71 2.45
C ALA A 72 19.60 2.76 1.51
N ASN A 73 19.20 2.72 0.22
CA ASN A 73 19.88 1.91 -0.78
C ASN A 73 21.37 2.29 -0.91
N LYS A 74 21.69 3.58 -0.97
CA LYS A 74 23.07 4.06 -1.06
C LYS A 74 23.90 3.78 0.18
N LEU A 75 23.34 3.95 1.38
CA LEU A 75 24.04 3.61 2.62
C LEU A 75 24.31 2.10 2.69
N SER A 76 23.37 1.27 2.28
CA SER A 76 23.50 -0.19 2.31
C SER A 76 24.48 -0.77 1.26
N GLU A 77 25.00 0.03 0.32
CA GLU A 77 26.05 -0.41 -0.61
C GLU A 77 27.35 -0.75 0.15
N ASN A 78 27.57 -0.12 1.31
CA ASN A 78 28.65 -0.50 2.22
C ASN A 78 28.17 -1.59 3.20
N LYS A 79 28.77 -2.79 3.09
CA LYS A 79 28.43 -3.96 3.92
C LYS A 79 28.87 -3.82 5.38
N ASP A 80 29.75 -2.88 5.68
CA ASP A 80 30.21 -2.63 7.04
C ASP A 80 29.19 -1.80 7.85
N TRP A 81 28.20 -1.18 7.19
CA TRP A 81 27.17 -0.36 7.84
C TRP A 81 25.86 -1.12 8.05
N LYS A 82 25.31 -1.01 9.26
CA LYS A 82 23.96 -1.43 9.61
C LYS A 82 23.00 -0.25 9.44
N VAL A 83 22.08 -0.38 8.50
CA VAL A 83 21.09 0.66 8.18
C VAL A 83 19.70 0.18 8.57
N LEU A 84 19.04 0.93 9.44
CA LEU A 84 17.63 0.72 9.80
C LEU A 84 16.74 1.69 9.03
N VAL A 85 15.64 1.19 8.48
CA VAL A 85 14.60 2.04 7.86
C VAL A 85 13.32 1.91 8.67
N LEU A 86 12.76 3.04 9.11
CA LEU A 86 11.50 3.11 9.84
C LEU A 86 10.43 3.70 8.95
N GLU A 87 9.42 2.91 8.56
CA GLU A 87 8.27 3.37 7.80
C GLU A 87 6.99 3.20 8.63
N ALA A 88 6.16 4.25 8.69
CA ALA A 88 4.94 4.22 9.48
C ALA A 88 3.82 3.41 8.81
N GLY A 89 3.88 3.27 7.49
CA GLY A 89 2.99 2.43 6.70
C GLY A 89 3.45 0.98 6.57
N GLY A 90 2.56 0.15 6.00
CA GLY A 90 2.89 -1.22 5.63
C GLY A 90 3.39 -1.34 4.19
N TYR A 91 3.34 -2.56 3.64
CA TYR A 91 3.51 -2.77 2.21
C TYR A 91 2.35 -2.18 1.42
N PRO A 92 2.60 -1.66 0.20
CA PRO A 92 1.53 -1.18 -0.66
C PRO A 92 0.57 -2.31 -1.02
N SER A 93 -0.74 -2.03 -0.93
CA SER A 93 -1.77 -2.89 -1.48
C SER A 93 -1.78 -2.89 -3.00
N ALA A 94 -2.50 -3.85 -3.61
CA ALA A 94 -2.77 -3.87 -5.04
C ALA A 94 -3.40 -2.55 -5.55
N THR A 95 -4.19 -1.89 -4.70
CA THR A 95 -4.83 -0.60 -5.01
C THR A 95 -3.81 0.53 -5.08
N SER A 96 -2.85 0.56 -4.16
CA SER A 96 -1.78 1.57 -4.16
C SER A 96 -0.72 1.33 -5.23
N ASP A 97 -0.48 0.07 -5.61
CA ASP A 97 0.50 -0.28 -6.65
C ASP A 97 -0.05 -0.03 -8.07
N THR A 98 -1.37 -0.05 -8.24
CA THR A 98 -2.03 0.17 -9.54
C THR A 98 -2.33 1.66 -9.76
N PRO A 99 -1.67 2.35 -10.72
CA PRO A 99 -1.84 3.80 -10.90
C PRO A 99 -3.28 4.23 -11.23
N ALA A 100 -4.03 3.39 -11.95
CA ALA A 100 -5.42 3.66 -12.30
C ALA A 100 -6.36 3.72 -11.08
N LEU A 101 -5.94 3.18 -9.94
CA LEU A 101 -6.72 3.14 -8.70
C LEU A 101 -6.30 4.20 -7.67
N LEU A 102 -5.50 5.19 -8.08
CA LEU A 102 -4.97 6.24 -7.20
C LEU A 102 -6.05 6.91 -6.33
N PHE A 103 -7.22 7.21 -6.90
CA PHE A 103 -8.29 7.89 -6.16
C PHE A 103 -8.91 7.00 -5.06
N SER A 104 -8.82 5.67 -5.20
CA SER A 104 -9.28 4.71 -4.18
C SER A 104 -8.38 4.67 -2.94
N VAL A 105 -7.15 5.22 -3.04
CA VAL A 105 -6.19 5.28 -1.93
C VAL A 105 -6.41 6.53 -1.07
N ILE A 106 -7.00 7.59 -1.62
CA ILE A 106 -7.26 8.83 -0.89
C ILE A 106 -8.24 8.56 0.25
N ASP A 107 -7.94 9.11 1.43
CA ASP A 107 -8.68 8.84 2.68
C ASP A 107 -8.65 7.38 3.16
N SER A 108 -7.84 6.50 2.57
CA SER A 108 -7.66 5.14 3.06
C SER A 108 -6.61 5.07 4.19
N LYS A 109 -6.41 3.88 4.77
CA LYS A 109 -5.33 3.61 5.73
C LYS A 109 -3.92 3.82 5.14
N GLU A 110 -3.79 3.81 3.81
CA GLU A 110 -2.55 4.01 3.05
C GLU A 110 -2.29 5.49 2.72
N ASP A 111 -3.16 6.39 3.20
CA ASP A 111 -3.01 7.83 3.13
C ASP A 111 -2.68 8.39 4.53
N TRP A 112 -1.83 9.40 4.59
CA TRP A 112 -1.65 10.21 5.79
C TRP A 112 -2.83 11.15 6.07
N GLN A 113 -3.67 11.40 5.06
CA GLN A 113 -4.90 12.17 5.17
C GLN A 113 -4.69 13.61 5.68
N PHE A 114 -3.55 14.22 5.34
CA PHE A 114 -3.30 15.61 5.69
C PHE A 114 -4.36 16.52 5.09
N GLN A 115 -4.73 17.54 5.86
CA GLN A 115 -5.64 18.59 5.42
C GLN A 115 -4.93 19.92 5.59
N ALA A 116 -5.03 20.76 4.56
CA ALA A 116 -4.59 22.14 4.66
C ALA A 116 -5.49 22.90 5.65
N GLU A 117 -4.93 23.93 6.27
CA GLU A 117 -5.74 24.91 6.98
C GLU A 117 -6.64 25.68 6.01
N TYR A 118 -7.67 26.32 6.56
CA TYR A 118 -8.56 27.15 5.77
C TYR A 118 -7.80 28.33 5.15
N GLU A 119 -8.01 28.56 3.86
CA GLU A 119 -7.48 29.70 3.13
C GLU A 119 -8.58 30.28 2.24
N GLU A 120 -8.79 31.60 2.33
CA GLU A 120 -9.84 32.29 1.59
C GLU A 120 -9.62 32.16 0.07
N GLY A 121 -10.65 31.77 -0.66
CA GLY A 121 -10.59 31.57 -2.12
C GLY A 121 -10.02 30.21 -2.57
N SER A 122 -9.49 29.40 -1.64
CA SER A 122 -8.95 28.08 -1.94
C SER A 122 -9.98 26.97 -1.66
N CYS A 123 -9.84 25.84 -2.36
CA CYS A 123 -10.54 24.59 -2.03
C CYS A 123 -12.07 24.71 -1.94
N LEU A 124 -12.69 25.62 -2.72
CA LEU A 124 -14.12 25.97 -2.60
C LEU A 124 -15.09 24.79 -2.77
N ALA A 125 -14.66 23.76 -3.50
CA ALA A 125 -15.42 22.52 -3.72
C ALA A 125 -15.19 21.44 -2.64
N PHE A 126 -14.33 21.70 -1.64
CA PHE A 126 -14.03 20.77 -0.56
C PHE A 126 -14.82 21.12 0.71
N LYS A 127 -15.11 20.10 1.52
CA LYS A 127 -15.75 20.28 2.83
C LYS A 127 -14.93 21.26 3.67
N ASN A 128 -15.63 22.20 4.31
CA ASN A 128 -15.02 23.25 5.14
C ASN A 128 -13.97 24.10 4.41
N GLN A 129 -13.96 24.12 3.07
CA GLN A 129 -13.00 24.85 2.25
C GLN A 129 -11.54 24.51 2.62
N ARG A 130 -11.28 23.23 2.94
CA ARG A 130 -9.95 22.71 3.27
C ARG A 130 -9.51 21.67 2.25
N CYS A 131 -8.38 21.92 1.60
CA CYS A 131 -7.84 20.99 0.61
C CYS A 131 -7.32 19.73 1.31
N LYS A 132 -7.65 18.58 0.73
CA LYS A 132 -6.97 17.33 1.07
C LYS A 132 -5.58 17.34 0.44
N TRP A 133 -4.58 16.98 1.22
CA TRP A 133 -3.20 16.87 0.78
C TRP A 133 -2.71 15.43 0.93
N PRO A 134 -3.14 14.54 0.03
CA PRO A 134 -3.02 13.12 0.30
C PRO A 134 -1.54 12.71 0.07
N ARG A 135 -1.00 11.87 0.96
CA ARG A 135 0.39 11.40 0.96
C ARG A 135 0.41 9.91 1.27
N GLY A 136 1.19 9.15 0.50
CA GLY A 136 1.31 7.70 0.70
C GLY A 136 1.94 7.38 2.05
N LYS A 137 1.31 6.47 2.78
CA LYS A 137 1.77 5.89 4.05
C LYS A 137 1.94 4.39 3.86
N PHE A 138 3.01 4.03 3.16
CA PHE A 138 3.41 2.66 2.82
C PHE A 138 4.85 2.68 2.28
N LEU A 139 5.51 1.53 2.26
CA LEU A 139 6.87 1.36 1.74
C LEU A 139 6.96 1.84 0.27
N GLY A 140 7.93 2.70 -0.04
CA GLY A 140 8.08 3.40 -1.32
C GLY A 140 7.38 4.76 -1.36
N GLY A 141 6.46 5.02 -0.44
CA GLY A 141 5.64 6.22 -0.39
C GLY A 141 4.84 6.46 -1.67
N ARG A 142 4.35 7.68 -1.87
CA ARG A 142 3.66 8.01 -3.12
C ARG A 142 4.66 8.42 -4.20
N LYS A 143 4.68 7.72 -5.34
CA LYS A 143 5.32 8.24 -6.55
C LYS A 143 4.44 9.35 -7.11
N HIS A 144 4.91 10.59 -7.05
CA HIS A 144 4.27 11.69 -7.75
C HIS A 144 4.61 11.55 -9.24
N ASN A 145 3.71 10.93 -10.00
CA ASN A 145 3.70 11.07 -11.45
C ASN A 145 3.24 12.48 -11.78
N THR A 146 4.19 13.39 -12.01
CA THR A 146 3.90 14.65 -12.72
C THR A 146 3.30 14.29 -14.07
N TYR A 147 1.99 14.50 -14.23
CA TYR A 147 1.42 14.68 -15.56
C TYR A 147 2.06 15.95 -16.11
N ASN A 148 3.01 15.81 -17.02
CA ASN A 148 3.60 16.93 -17.73
C ASN A 148 2.57 17.42 -18.75
N ASN A 149 1.83 18.48 -18.42
CA ASN A 149 0.99 19.22 -19.37
C ASN A 149 1.78 20.30 -20.10
N ASN A 150 2.97 19.99 -20.62
CA ASN A 150 3.61 20.82 -21.62
C ASN A 150 3.18 20.36 -23.02
N SER A 151 1.97 20.76 -23.40
CA SER A 151 1.55 20.85 -24.79
C SER A 151 1.07 22.27 -25.07
N HIS A 152 1.96 23.24 -24.90
CA HIS A 152 1.89 24.52 -25.58
C HIS A 152 3.32 24.91 -25.95
N GLU A 153 3.67 24.68 -27.22
CA GLU A 153 4.43 25.56 -28.12
C GLU A 153 4.99 24.76 -29.31
N GLY A 154 4.71 25.25 -30.53
CA GLY A 154 5.05 24.64 -31.82
C GLY A 154 3.99 24.93 -32.87
#